data_AF-A0A1B1UN06-F1
#
_entry.id   AF-A0A1B1UN06-F1
#
_cell.length_a   1.000
_cell.length_b   1.000
_cell.length_c   1.000
_cell.angle_alpha   90.00
_cell.angle_beta   90.00
_cell.angle_gamma   90.00
#
_symmetry.space_group_name_H-M   'P 1'
#
loop_
_entity.id
_entity.type
_entity.pdbx_description
1 polymer ?
#
loop_
_entity_poly.entity_id
_entity_poly.type
_entity_poly.pdbx_seq_one_letter_code
_entity_poly.pdbx_strand_id
1 'polypeptide(L)' 'MPAHSHSVEGYFSILRRGINGTYHHVREAHLKRYLAEFYFRYTYRMKLGYTDGMRADKAMQGIVGKRLIYRRPSEAEVA' A
#
# COMPACT_ATOMS: atom_id res chain seq x y z
N MET A 1 -5.46 28.64 -5.01
CA MET A 1 -4.39 27.79 -5.58
C MET A 1 -5.09 26.65 -6.32
N PRO A 2 -4.82 26.42 -7.62
CA PRO A 2 -5.56 25.42 -8.37
C PRO A 2 -5.21 24.03 -7.82
N ALA A 3 -6.24 23.30 -7.40
CA ALA A 3 -6.12 21.89 -7.06
C ALA A 3 -5.70 21.15 -8.34
N HIS A 4 -4.51 20.57 -8.32
CA HIS A 4 -3.93 19.85 -9.45
C HIS A 4 -4.68 18.51 -9.65
N SER A 5 -5.73 18.52 -10.48
CA SER A 5 -6.53 17.32 -10.83
C SER A 5 -5.72 16.24 -11.54
N HIS A 6 -4.74 16.62 -12.37
CA HIS A 6 -3.95 15.68 -13.17
C HIS A 6 -3.13 14.65 -12.34
N SER A 7 -2.81 14.93 -11.07
CA SER A 7 -2.04 14.03 -10.21
C SER A 7 -2.96 12.97 -9.61
N VAL A 8 -4.17 13.40 -9.26
CA VAL A 8 -5.23 12.56 -8.70
C VAL A 8 -5.73 11.57 -9.75
N GLU A 9 -6.00 12.04 -10.96
CA GLU A 9 -6.37 11.18 -12.10
C GLU A 9 -5.28 10.14 -12.42
N GLY A 10 -4.01 10.58 -12.42
CA GLY A 10 -2.88 9.68 -12.63
C GLY A 10 -2.77 8.59 -11.56
N TYR A 11 -3.02 8.92 -10.30
CA TYR A 11 -3.04 7.94 -9.20
C TYR A 11 -4.17 6.92 -9.38
N PHE A 12 -5.40 7.38 -9.61
CA PHE A 12 -6.56 6.49 -9.78
C PHE A 12 -6.47 5.60 -11.01
N SER A 13 -5.83 6.07 -12.09
CA SER A 13 -5.56 5.26 -13.29
C SER A 13 -4.66 4.06 -12.98
N ILE A 14 -3.60 4.26 -12.17
CA ILE A 14 -2.69 3.18 -11.74
C ILE A 14 -3.41 2.22 -10.79
N LEU A 15 -4.18 2.74 -9.83
CA LEU A 15 -4.96 1.93 -8.90
C LEU A 15 -5.95 1.01 -9.64
N ARG A 16 -6.71 1.56 -10.58
CA ARG A 16 -7.69 0.80 -11.37
C ARG A 16 -7.04 -0.30 -12.20
N ARG A 17 -5.88 -0.02 -12.81
CA ARG A 17 -5.09 -1.04 -13.54
C ARG A 17 -4.56 -2.13 -12.60
N GLY A 18 -4.11 -1.75 -11.42
CA GLY A 18 -3.64 -2.70 -10.40
C GLY A 18 -4.75 -3.63 -9.90
N ILE A 19 -5.95 -3.09 -9.64
CA ILE A 19 -7.13 -3.88 -9.26
C ILE A 19 -7.51 -4.85 -10.37
N ASN A 20 -7.60 -4.40 -11.63
CA ASN A 20 -8.03 -5.28 -12.72
C ASN A 20 -6.97 -6.32 -13.14
N GLY A 21 -5.67 -6.02 -12.95
CA GLY A 21 -4.58 -6.87 -13.43
C GLY A 21 -3.95 -7.76 -12.36
N THR A 22 -3.58 -7.19 -11.21
CA THR A 22 -2.78 -7.88 -10.19
C THR A 22 -3.64 -8.52 -9.10
N TYR A 23 -4.81 -7.94 -8.79
CA TYR A 23 -5.68 -8.43 -7.71
C TYR A 23 -6.97 -9.02 -8.27
N HIS A 24 -6.99 -10.34 -8.49
CA HIS A 24 -8.19 -11.02 -9.01
C HIS A 24 -9.34 -11.15 -7.98
N HIS A 25 -9.02 -11.12 -6.67
CA HIS A 25 -10.00 -11.21 -5.59
C HIS A 25 -9.90 -10.01 -4.66
N VAL A 26 -10.57 -8.91 -5.02
CA VAL A 26 -10.68 -7.73 -4.17
C VAL A 26 -11.90 -7.87 -3.28
N ARG A 27 -11.69 -7.87 -1.96
CA ARG A 27 -12.76 -7.76 -0.96
C ARG A 27 -12.75 -6.38 -0.34
N GLU A 28 -13.94 -5.84 -0.06
CA GLU A 28 -14.11 -4.52 0.54
C GLU A 28 -13.39 -4.39 1.89
N ALA A 29 -13.35 -5.47 2.68
CA ALA A 29 -12.61 -5.54 3.95
C ALA A 29 -11.10 -5.23 3.84
N HIS A 30 -10.53 -5.31 2.64
CA HIS A 30 -9.10 -5.06 2.39
C HIS A 30 -8.84 -3.78 1.59
N LEU A 31 -9.88 -3.01 1.26
CA LEU A 31 -9.77 -1.78 0.46
C LEU A 31 -8.73 -0.82 1.04
N LYS A 32 -8.74 -0.63 2.36
CA LYS A 32 -7.76 0.20 3.08
C LYS A 32 -6.31 -0.23 2.87
N ARG A 33 -6.05 -1.54 2.72
CA ARG A 33 -4.70 -2.09 2.51
C ARG A 33 -4.23 -1.82 1.09
N TYR A 34 -5.10 -2.02 0.09
CA TYR A 34 -4.78 -1.70 -1.30
C TYR A 34 -4.48 -0.21 -1.46
N LEU A 35 -5.33 0.67 -0.93
CA LEU A 35 -5.10 2.12 -0.99
C LEU A 35 -3.77 2.54 -0.37
N ALA A 36 -3.46 2.03 0.83
CA ALA A 36 -2.20 2.32 1.52
C ALA A 36 -0.98 1.86 0.71
N GLU A 37 -1.05 0.67 0.10
CA GLU A 37 0.02 0.13 -0.73
C GLU A 37 0.25 0.98 -1.99
N PHE A 38 -0.82 1.30 -2.73
CA PHE A 38 -0.71 2.11 -3.95
C PHE A 38 -0.25 3.53 -3.63
N TYR A 39 -0.69 4.11 -2.50
CA TYR A 39 -0.21 5.39 -2.02
C TYR A 39 1.30 5.36 -1.73
N PHE A 40 1.77 4.31 -1.03
CA PHE A 40 3.19 4.12 -0.74
C PHE A 40 4.01 4.00 -2.03
N ARG A 41 3.59 3.17 -2.98
CA ARG A 41 4.28 3.01 -4.27
C ARG A 41 4.31 4.30 -5.09
N TYR A 42 3.22 5.07 -5.10
CA TYR A 42 3.13 6.33 -5.84
C TYR A 42 4.04 7.41 -5.24
N THR A 43 4.13 7.46 -3.90
CA THR A 43 4.90 8.46 -3.15
C THR A 43 6.40 8.16 -3.16
N TYR A 44 6.80 6.90 -3.04
CA TYR A 44 8.21 6.48 -2.91
C TYR A 44 8.77 5.91 -4.23
N ARG A 45 8.53 6.60 -5.35
CA ARG A 45 8.99 6.17 -6.69
C ARG A 45 10.27 6.88 -7.14
N MET A 46 11.00 6.26 -8.07
CA MET A 46 12.21 6.83 -8.67
C MET A 46 12.04 8.25 -9.22
N LYS A 47 10.89 8.54 -9.85
CA LYS A 47 10.58 9.89 -10.36
C LYS A 47 10.63 10.98 -9.29
N LEU A 48 10.43 10.63 -8.02
CA LEU A 48 10.46 11.56 -6.88
C LEU A 48 11.81 11.52 -6.14
N GLY A 49 12.83 10.88 -6.71
CA GLY A 49 14.18 10.79 -6.13
C GLY A 49 14.38 9.63 -5.16
N TYR A 50 13.41 8.71 -5.03
CA TYR A 50 13.56 7.52 -4.19
C TYR A 50 14.17 6.36 -4.98
N THR A 51 15.33 5.88 -4.54
CA THR A 51 15.88 4.61 -5.02
C THR A 51 15.14 3.43 -4.40
N ASP A 52 15.28 2.24 -5.00
CA ASP A 52 14.65 1.03 -4.49
C ASP A 52 15.13 0.68 -3.07
N GLY A 53 16.40 0.94 -2.75
CA GLY A 53 16.94 0.81 -1.39
C GLY A 53 16.23 1.76 -0.41
N MET A 54 16.12 3.04 -0.75
CA MET A 54 15.42 4.02 0.11
C MET A 54 13.94 3.67 0.31
N ARG A 55 13.29 3.11 -0.71
CA ARG A 55 11.91 2.63 -0.59
C ARG A 55 11.84 1.42 0.37
N ALA A 56 12.78 0.49 0.29
CA ALA A 56 12.86 -0.64 1.21
C ALA A 56 13.08 -0.18 2.67
N ASP A 57 13.98 0.78 2.89
CA ASP A 57 14.22 1.36 4.23
C ASP A 57 12.97 2.01 4.80
N LYS A 58 12.21 2.74 3.97
CA LYS A 58 10.92 3.33 4.36
C LYS A 58 9.88 2.28 4.70
N ALA A 59 9.85 1.15 3.99
CA ALA A 59 8.97 0.04 4.33
C ALA A 59 9.35 -0.59 5.67
N MET A 60 10.65 -0.76 5.94
CA MET A 60 11.16 -1.30 7.20
C MET A 60 10.79 -0.43 8.42
N GLN A 61 10.78 0.90 8.28
CA GLN A 61 10.32 1.81 9.33
C GLN A 61 8.87 1.51 9.79
N GLY A 62 8.01 1.04 8.89
CA GLY A 62 6.62 0.67 9.19
C GLY A 62 6.43 -0.64 9.97
N ILE A 63 7.52 -1.39 10.16
CA ILE A 63 7.56 -2.68 10.87
C ILE A 63 7.94 -2.49 12.34
N VAL A 64 8.62 -1.39 12.69
CA VAL A 64 9.07 -1.12 14.07
C VAL A 64 7.88 -1.19 15.03
N GLY A 65 8.03 -1.99 16.10
CA GLY A 65 6.98 -2.23 17.10
C GLY A 65 5.95 -3.30 16.73
N LYS A 66 5.96 -3.83 15.49
CA LYS A 66 5.12 -4.96 15.09
C LYS A 66 5.93 -6.25 15.14
N ARG A 67 5.66 -7.06 16.16
CA ARG A 67 6.28 -8.39 16.29
C ARG A 67 5.28 -9.46 15.85
N LEU A 68 5.66 -10.26 14.86
CA LEU A 68 4.89 -11.44 14.51
C LEU A 68 5.15 -12.51 15.58
N ILE A 69 4.11 -12.85 16.33
CA ILE A 69 4.13 -13.99 17.26
C ILE A 69 3.36 -15.15 16.62
N TYR A 70 3.83 -16.36 16.88
CA TYR A 70 3.10 -17.55 16.45
C TYR A 70 1.82 -17.66 17.28
N ARG A 71 0.66 -17.41 16.67
CA ARG A 71 -0.65 -17.57 17.31
C ARG A 71 -1.30 -18.82 16.75
N ARG A 72 -1.79 -19.69 17.64
CA ARG A 72 -2.51 -20.90 17.22
C ARG A 72 -3.86 -20.47 16.61
N PRO A 73 -4.32 -21.11 15.52
CA PRO A 73 -5.57 -20.74 14.85
C PRO A 73 -6.79 -20.70 15.79
N SER A 74 -6.83 -21.55 16.82
CA SER A 74 -7.90 -21.63 17.82
C SER A 74 -8.00 -20.44 18.77
N GLU A 75 -6.95 -19.62 18.91
CA GLU A 75 -6.92 -18.48 19.83
C GLU A 75 -7.25 -17.15 19.13
N ALA A 76 -7.49 -17.14 17.82
CA ALA A 76 -7.66 -15.93 17.03
C ALA A 76 -9.07 -15.30 17.15
N GLU A 77 -10.09 -16.05 17.58
CA GLU A 77 -11.49 -15.58 17.61
C GLU A 77 -11.86 -14.78 18.88
N VAL A 78 -11.01 -14.79 19.93
CA VAL A 78 -11.35 -14.25 21.26
C VAL A 78 -10.74 -12.86 21.54
N ALA A 79 -10.20 -12.17 20.52
CA ALA A 79 -9.58 -10.85 20.70
C ALA A 79 -10.17 -9.77 19.79
#